data_AF-A0A367QHM0-F1
#
_entry.id   AF-A0A367QHM0-F1
#
_cell.length_a   1.000
_cell.length_b   1.000
_cell.length_c   1.000
_cell.angle_alpha   90.00
_cell.angle_beta   90.00
_cell.angle_gamma   90.00
#
_symmetry.space_group_name_H-M   'P 1'
#
loop_
_entity.id
_entity.type
_entity.pdbx_description
1 polymer ?
#
loop_
_entity_poly.entity_id
_entity_poly.type
_entity_poly.pdbx_seq_one_letter_code
_entity_poly.pdbx_strand_id
1 'polypeptide(L)'
;MESPILTFIVPLKSPKVSKDWSLVSRLCSRTLNSILRQTCPDFKIILVCNEPPENYPQDSRIEIVTDSFPIPQNTGEVYLDIKLKVKRGMVACKGFGEGYVMRMDADDFIHQELVSFVKNNYGSNGWYFPKGFVYQEGMKWIYLRNDFYCWSATSNIVWLTEKDLPKSMETPDNEFFVDFWEHLKMKKVCEQLGKPLQAMPFRAAAYTIGHSESIMLHSLANWRSLKKLIWQTVSARPLTAQHIDNFGFEYFPEIIANAH
;
A
#
# COMPACT_ATOMS: atom_id res chain seq x y z
N MET A 1 -3.18 -3.98 -25.72
CA MET A 1 -2.56 -4.63 -24.55
C MET A 1 -3.68 -5.27 -23.77
N GLU A 2 -3.50 -6.51 -23.33
CA GLU A 2 -4.46 -7.15 -22.43
C GLU A 2 -4.47 -6.41 -21.08
N SER A 3 -5.65 -6.35 -20.47
CA SER A 3 -5.87 -5.73 -19.16
C SER A 3 -5.09 -6.48 -18.07
N PRO A 4 -4.33 -5.79 -17.19
CA PRO A 4 -3.63 -6.43 -16.08
C PRO A 4 -4.60 -7.14 -15.13
N ILE A 5 -4.22 -8.32 -14.62
CA ILE A 5 -5.04 -9.03 -13.62
C ILE A 5 -5.18 -8.22 -12.32
N LEU A 6 -4.15 -7.48 -11.94
CA LEU A 6 -4.10 -6.67 -10.73
C LEU A 6 -3.46 -5.30 -11.00
N THR A 7 -4.13 -4.24 -10.59
CA THR A 7 -3.60 -2.88 -10.62
C THR A 7 -3.36 -2.36 -9.20
N PHE A 8 -2.15 -1.92 -8.92
CA PHE A 8 -1.76 -1.27 -7.66
C PHE A 8 -1.89 0.24 -7.80
N ILE A 9 -2.63 0.89 -6.91
CA ILE A 9 -2.72 2.36 -6.81
C ILE A 9 -1.90 2.81 -5.60
N VAL A 10 -0.85 3.58 -5.86
CA VAL A 10 0.09 4.07 -4.85
C VAL A 10 -0.01 5.60 -4.79
N PRO A 11 -0.78 6.19 -3.86
CA PRO A 11 -0.77 7.64 -3.64
C PRO A 11 0.50 8.06 -2.88
N LEU A 12 1.23 9.05 -3.43
CA LEU A 12 2.40 9.65 -2.82
C LEU A 12 2.12 11.09 -2.42
N LYS A 13 2.52 11.47 -1.21
CA LYS A 13 2.37 12.85 -0.72
C LYS A 13 3.24 13.84 -1.50
N SER A 14 2.90 15.13 -1.44
CA SER A 14 3.71 16.18 -2.07
C SER A 14 5.05 16.38 -1.32
N PRO A 15 6.15 16.68 -2.02
CA PRO A 15 7.40 17.11 -1.39
C PRO A 15 7.22 18.35 -0.52
N LYS A 16 6.25 19.22 -0.83
CA LYS A 16 5.96 20.45 -0.07
C LYS A 16 5.47 20.19 1.36
N VAL A 17 5.02 18.98 1.66
CA VAL A 17 4.63 18.54 3.02
C VAL A 17 5.57 17.49 3.60
N SER A 18 6.69 17.23 2.93
CA SER A 18 7.75 16.34 3.40
C SER A 18 8.84 17.14 4.10
N LYS A 19 9.43 16.58 5.16
CA LYS A 19 10.61 17.16 5.83
C LYS A 19 11.90 16.63 5.21
N ASP A 20 11.84 15.40 4.71
CA ASP A 20 12.92 14.69 4.03
C ASP A 20 12.36 13.98 2.78
N TRP A 21 12.38 14.68 1.65
CA TRP A 21 11.86 14.14 0.40
C TRP A 21 12.68 12.97 -0.14
N SER A 22 13.99 12.96 0.11
CA SER A 22 14.86 11.86 -0.30
C SER A 22 14.54 10.57 0.48
N LEU A 23 14.17 10.66 1.76
CA LEU A 23 13.63 9.52 2.52
C LEU A 23 12.30 9.04 1.94
N VAL A 24 11.35 9.95 1.65
CA VAL A 24 10.06 9.58 1.02
C VAL A 24 10.28 8.90 -0.33
N SER A 25 11.19 9.43 -1.14
CA SER A 25 11.53 8.89 -2.45
C SER A 25 12.17 7.49 -2.35
N ARG A 26 13.04 7.27 -1.35
CA ARG A 26 13.63 5.95 -1.08
C ARG A 26 12.58 4.94 -0.61
N LEU A 27 11.67 5.34 0.29
CA LEU A 27 10.57 4.47 0.75
C LEU A 27 9.66 4.09 -0.42
N CYS A 28 9.27 5.07 -1.24
CA CYS A 28 8.47 4.83 -2.44
C CYS A 28 9.18 3.89 -3.43
N SER A 29 10.47 4.12 -3.69
CA SER A 29 11.26 3.24 -4.56
C SER A 29 11.30 1.80 -4.06
N ARG A 30 11.37 1.59 -2.73
CA ARG A 30 11.30 0.27 -2.10
C ARG A 30 9.92 -0.38 -2.25
N THR A 31 8.84 0.37 -2.06
CA THR A 31 7.49 -0.13 -2.33
C THR A 31 7.33 -0.54 -3.79
N LEU A 32 7.78 0.29 -4.73
CA LEU A 32 7.75 -0.02 -6.16
C LEU A 32 8.56 -1.29 -6.46
N ASN A 33 9.79 -1.40 -5.95
CA ASN A 33 10.61 -2.60 -6.11
C ASN A 33 9.95 -3.84 -5.50
N SER A 34 9.31 -3.72 -4.32
CA SER A 34 8.55 -4.80 -3.69
C SER A 34 7.42 -5.32 -4.59
N ILE A 35 6.71 -4.40 -5.27
CA ILE A 35 5.70 -4.78 -6.27
C ILE A 35 6.34 -5.32 -7.56
N LEU A 36 7.48 -4.79 -8.02
CA LEU A 36 8.14 -5.28 -9.23
C LEU A 36 8.68 -6.71 -9.11
N ARG A 37 8.86 -7.20 -7.88
CA ARG A 37 9.28 -8.57 -7.57
C ARG A 37 8.22 -9.65 -7.76
N GLN A 38 6.98 -9.29 -8.11
CA GLN A 38 5.92 -10.28 -8.31
C GLN A 38 6.33 -11.37 -9.30
N THR A 39 6.12 -12.63 -8.94
CA THR A 39 6.45 -13.80 -9.76
C THR A 39 5.56 -13.93 -11.00
N CYS A 40 4.39 -13.31 -10.96
CA CYS A 40 3.51 -13.13 -12.11
C CYS A 40 3.59 -11.67 -12.60
N PRO A 41 3.96 -11.41 -13.87
CA PRO A 41 4.16 -10.06 -14.40
C PRO A 41 2.86 -9.36 -14.83
N ASP A 42 1.71 -10.00 -14.64
CA ASP A 42 0.39 -9.57 -15.10
C ASP A 42 -0.23 -8.52 -14.17
N PHE A 43 0.46 -7.38 -14.03
CA PHE A 43 0.04 -6.30 -13.18
C PHE A 43 0.47 -4.93 -13.70
N LYS A 44 -0.16 -3.89 -13.16
CA LYS A 44 0.25 -2.50 -13.34
C LYS A 44 0.37 -1.77 -12.01
N ILE A 45 1.26 -0.78 -11.98
CA ILE A 45 1.42 0.15 -10.86
C ILE A 45 1.04 1.53 -11.37
N ILE A 46 0.10 2.18 -10.69
CA ILE A 46 -0.27 3.58 -10.90
C ILE A 46 0.25 4.36 -9.69
N LEU A 47 1.35 5.07 -9.87
CA LEU A 47 1.90 5.98 -8.88
C LEU A 47 1.29 7.36 -9.06
N VAL A 48 0.48 7.79 -8.10
CA VAL A 48 -0.22 9.08 -8.16
C VAL A 48 0.47 10.09 -7.26
N CYS A 49 0.94 11.20 -7.81
CA CYS A 49 1.74 12.17 -7.08
C CYS A 49 1.52 13.60 -7.58
N ASN A 50 1.92 14.60 -6.78
CA ASN A 50 2.09 15.96 -7.30
C ASN A 50 3.35 16.03 -8.17
N GLU A 51 4.43 15.47 -7.64
CA GLU A 51 5.77 15.50 -8.20
C GLU A 51 6.36 14.07 -8.04
N PRO A 52 6.99 13.50 -9.07
CA PRO A 52 7.57 12.16 -8.99
C PRO A 52 8.65 12.06 -7.89
N PRO A 53 8.79 10.89 -7.23
CA PRO A 53 9.90 10.67 -6.30
C PRO A 53 11.26 10.73 -7.00
N GLU A 54 12.32 10.94 -6.23
CA GLU A 54 13.70 10.82 -6.72
C GLU A 54 14.08 9.35 -6.93
N ASN A 55 14.84 9.06 -8.00
CA ASN A 55 15.50 7.76 -8.22
C ASN A 55 14.57 6.51 -8.20
N TYR A 56 13.31 6.63 -8.62
CA TYR A 56 12.41 5.47 -8.72
C TYR A 56 12.80 4.51 -9.85
N PRO A 57 12.50 3.20 -9.71
CA PRO A 57 12.79 2.21 -10.73
C PRO A 57 12.07 2.53 -12.05
N GLN A 58 12.80 2.41 -13.16
CA GLN A 58 12.24 2.54 -14.50
C GLN A 58 11.73 1.16 -14.95
N ASP A 59 10.41 1.01 -15.05
CA ASP A 59 9.77 -0.21 -15.55
C ASP A 59 8.51 0.15 -16.32
N SER A 60 8.28 -0.49 -17.46
CA SER A 60 7.08 -0.26 -18.29
C SER A 60 5.77 -0.54 -17.55
N ARG A 61 5.79 -1.30 -16.44
CA ARG A 61 4.62 -1.59 -15.59
C ARG A 61 4.26 -0.44 -14.66
N ILE A 62 5.12 0.57 -14.51
CA ILE A 62 4.87 1.76 -13.70
C ILE A 62 4.33 2.87 -14.58
N GLU A 63 3.13 3.34 -14.26
CA GLU A 63 2.53 4.54 -14.81
C GLU A 63 2.53 5.64 -13.74
N ILE A 64 3.16 6.77 -14.03
CA ILE A 64 3.18 7.92 -13.14
C ILE A 64 2.07 8.87 -13.58
N VAL A 65 1.14 9.12 -12.66
CA VAL A 65 0.02 10.04 -12.87
C VAL A 65 0.24 11.26 -11.99
N THR A 66 0.66 12.35 -12.61
CA THR A 66 0.81 13.65 -11.95
C THR A 66 -0.46 14.49 -12.11
N ASP A 67 -0.87 15.19 -11.06
CA ASP A 67 -1.96 16.18 -11.10
C ASP A 67 -1.70 17.33 -10.11
N SER A 68 -2.43 18.43 -10.28
CA SER A 68 -2.33 19.61 -9.42
C SER A 68 -3.18 19.45 -8.15
N PHE A 69 -2.78 18.53 -7.26
CA PHE A 69 -3.48 18.32 -5.98
C PHE A 69 -3.22 19.48 -5.00
N PRO A 70 -4.21 19.92 -4.21
CA PRO A 70 -4.01 20.89 -3.13
C PRO A 70 -2.96 20.42 -2.14
N ILE A 71 -2.16 21.35 -1.60
CA ILE A 71 -1.11 21.04 -0.62
C ILE A 71 -1.75 21.03 0.78
N PRO A 72 -1.81 19.88 1.48
CA PRO A 72 -2.54 19.77 2.73
C PRO A 72 -1.83 20.53 3.86
N GLN A 73 -2.60 21.27 4.65
CA GLN A 73 -2.14 22.09 5.77
C GLN A 73 -2.49 21.50 7.14
N ASN A 74 -3.41 20.53 7.18
CA ASN A 74 -3.87 19.87 8.41
C ASN A 74 -4.24 18.41 8.13
N THR A 75 -4.50 17.64 9.19
CA THR A 75 -4.81 16.21 9.09
C THR A 75 -6.04 15.90 8.24
N GLY A 76 -7.08 16.75 8.28
CA GLY A 76 -8.28 16.56 7.45
C GLY A 76 -7.95 16.68 5.95
N GLU A 77 -7.11 17.66 5.60
CA GLU A 77 -6.64 17.85 4.24
C GLU A 77 -5.68 16.74 3.79
N VAL A 78 -4.90 16.13 4.69
CA VAL A 78 -4.07 14.95 4.36
C VAL A 78 -4.96 13.78 3.93
N TYR A 79 -6.06 13.52 4.64
CA TYR A 79 -7.00 12.48 4.22
C TYR A 79 -7.69 12.81 2.90
N LEU A 80 -8.01 14.09 2.67
CA LEU A 80 -8.55 14.53 1.40
C LEU A 80 -7.55 14.35 0.24
N ASP A 81 -6.27 14.68 0.45
CA ASP A 81 -5.19 14.45 -0.53
C ASP A 81 -5.09 12.97 -0.92
N ILE A 82 -5.10 12.08 0.08
CA ILE A 82 -5.12 10.62 -0.16
C ILE A 82 -6.35 10.22 -0.97
N LYS A 83 -7.55 10.67 -0.57
CA LYS A 83 -8.80 10.35 -1.27
C LYS A 83 -8.75 10.81 -2.73
N LEU A 84 -8.30 12.04 -2.99
CA LEU A 84 -8.19 12.58 -4.34
C LEU A 84 -7.17 11.82 -5.19
N LYS A 85 -6.02 11.45 -4.62
CA LYS A 85 -5.00 10.66 -5.33
C LYS A 85 -5.45 9.25 -5.62
N VAL A 86 -6.14 8.60 -4.68
CA VAL A 86 -6.76 7.28 -4.92
C VAL A 86 -7.80 7.39 -6.03
N LYS A 87 -8.69 8.40 -5.99
CA LYS A 87 -9.67 8.65 -7.06
C LYS A 87 -8.99 8.84 -8.42
N ARG A 88 -7.91 9.62 -8.48
CA ARG A 88 -7.13 9.83 -9.71
C ARG A 88 -6.53 8.52 -10.23
N GLY A 89 -6.03 7.66 -9.34
CA GLY A 89 -5.59 6.32 -9.68
C GLY A 89 -6.72 5.45 -10.26
N MET A 90 -7.92 5.51 -9.67
CA MET A 90 -9.09 4.80 -10.19
C MET A 90 -9.52 5.32 -11.57
N VAL A 91 -9.41 6.63 -11.84
CA VAL A 91 -9.63 7.19 -13.19
C VAL A 91 -8.66 6.58 -14.20
N ALA A 92 -7.38 6.45 -13.84
CA ALA A 92 -6.37 5.83 -14.70
C ALA A 92 -6.62 4.33 -14.92
N CYS A 93 -7.17 3.60 -13.93
CA CYS A 93 -7.58 2.20 -14.10
C CYS A 93 -8.63 2.01 -15.21
N LYS A 94 -9.44 3.02 -15.55
CA LYS A 94 -10.46 2.89 -16.60
C LYS A 94 -9.86 2.47 -17.95
N GLY A 95 -8.63 2.88 -18.26
CA GLY A 95 -7.93 2.48 -19.48
C GLY A 95 -7.65 0.97 -19.56
N PHE A 96 -7.80 0.26 -18.43
CA PHE A 96 -7.55 -1.17 -18.29
C PHE A 96 -8.82 -2.01 -18.20
N GLY A 97 -10.02 -1.41 -18.15
CA GLY A 97 -11.27 -2.17 -18.01
C GLY A 97 -11.46 -2.77 -16.62
N GLU A 98 -12.16 -3.91 -16.54
CA GLU A 98 -12.47 -4.59 -15.27
C GLU A 98 -11.27 -5.40 -14.77
N GLY A 99 -11.06 -5.42 -13.46
CA GLY A 99 -9.91 -6.12 -12.88
C GLY A 99 -9.82 -6.01 -11.36
N TYR A 100 -8.85 -6.70 -10.78
CA TYR A 100 -8.54 -6.51 -9.37
C TYR A 100 -7.76 -5.21 -9.16
N VAL A 101 -8.13 -4.46 -8.13
CA VAL A 101 -7.46 -3.22 -7.76
C VAL A 101 -7.09 -3.25 -6.29
N MET A 102 -5.87 -2.80 -5.98
CA MET A 102 -5.33 -2.72 -4.64
C MET A 102 -4.79 -1.30 -4.39
N ARG A 103 -5.26 -0.64 -3.34
CA ARG A 103 -4.58 0.54 -2.80
C ARG A 103 -3.37 0.07 -2.01
N MET A 104 -2.25 0.77 -2.15
CA MET A 104 -1.03 0.55 -1.37
C MET A 104 -0.52 1.85 -0.78
N ASP A 105 -0.07 1.83 0.46
CA ASP A 105 0.70 2.94 1.01
C ASP A 105 2.13 2.94 0.42
N ALA A 106 2.69 4.12 0.19
CA ALA A 106 3.94 4.31 -0.58
C ALA A 106 5.23 4.00 0.21
N ASP A 107 5.11 3.38 1.38
CA ASP A 107 6.20 2.98 2.26
C ASP A 107 6.07 1.51 2.72
N ASP A 108 5.04 0.79 2.26
CA ASP A 108 4.78 -0.60 2.63
C ASP A 108 5.40 -1.61 1.66
N PHE A 109 5.42 -2.89 2.08
CA PHE A 109 5.87 -4.02 1.28
C PHE A 109 4.74 -4.99 0.96
N ILE A 110 4.87 -5.69 -0.15
CA ILE A 110 3.96 -6.74 -0.60
C ILE A 110 4.71 -8.03 -0.90
N HIS A 111 4.06 -9.17 -0.67
CA HIS A 111 4.63 -10.49 -0.92
C HIS A 111 4.66 -10.79 -2.42
N GLN A 112 5.78 -11.31 -2.94
CA GLN A 112 6.03 -11.56 -4.37
C GLN A 112 5.10 -12.57 -5.07
N GLU A 113 4.23 -13.26 -4.31
CA GLU A 113 3.31 -14.27 -4.87
C GLU A 113 1.87 -13.74 -4.96
N LEU A 114 1.65 -12.47 -4.62
CA LEU A 114 0.31 -11.91 -4.54
C LEU A 114 -0.41 -11.92 -5.89
N VAL A 115 0.23 -11.44 -6.95
CA VAL A 115 -0.37 -11.42 -8.31
C VAL A 115 -0.64 -12.83 -8.80
N SER A 116 0.30 -13.76 -8.56
CA SER A 116 0.14 -15.19 -8.88
C SER A 116 -1.07 -15.79 -8.15
N PHE A 117 -1.21 -15.50 -6.85
CA PHE A 117 -2.36 -15.91 -6.05
C PHE A 117 -3.68 -15.34 -6.60
N VAL A 118 -3.72 -14.04 -6.90
CA VAL A 118 -4.92 -13.38 -7.46
C VAL A 118 -5.32 -14.01 -8.79
N LYS A 119 -4.35 -14.23 -9.68
CA LYS A 119 -4.58 -14.88 -10.99
C LYS A 119 -5.13 -16.30 -10.85
N ASN A 120 -4.59 -17.10 -9.95
CA ASN A 120 -5.04 -18.47 -9.70
C ASN A 120 -6.41 -18.55 -9.00
N ASN A 121 -6.91 -17.43 -8.47
CA ASN A 121 -8.21 -17.35 -7.79
C ASN A 121 -9.15 -16.34 -8.46
N TYR A 122 -8.97 -16.13 -9.77
CA TYR A 122 -9.84 -15.30 -10.60
C TYR A 122 -11.31 -15.70 -10.44
N GLY A 123 -12.20 -14.69 -10.45
CA GLY A 123 -13.64 -14.86 -10.21
C GLY A 123 -14.06 -14.68 -8.75
N SER A 124 -13.10 -14.51 -7.82
CA SER A 124 -13.39 -14.06 -6.46
C SER A 124 -13.73 -12.57 -6.43
N ASN A 125 -14.51 -12.10 -5.44
CA ASN A 125 -14.81 -10.67 -5.27
C ASN A 125 -13.60 -9.84 -4.78
N GLY A 126 -12.57 -10.52 -4.26
CA GLY A 126 -11.38 -9.90 -3.71
C GLY A 126 -11.00 -10.46 -2.32
N TRP A 127 -10.02 -9.82 -1.69
CA TRP A 127 -9.45 -10.29 -0.43
C TRP A 127 -9.17 -9.15 0.55
N TYR A 128 -9.36 -9.40 1.84
CA TYR A 128 -8.85 -8.56 2.93
C TYR A 128 -7.72 -9.30 3.67
N PHE A 129 -6.79 -8.55 4.27
CA PHE A 129 -5.57 -9.12 4.85
C PHE A 129 -5.70 -9.17 6.38
N PRO A 130 -6.16 -10.29 6.97
CA PRO A 130 -6.24 -10.42 8.43
C PRO A 130 -4.85 -10.41 9.07
N LYS A 131 -3.86 -10.99 8.39
CA LYS A 131 -2.52 -11.19 8.92
C LYS A 131 -1.51 -10.46 8.05
N GLY A 132 -0.48 -9.91 8.69
CA GLY A 132 0.65 -9.27 8.02
C GLY A 132 1.82 -9.13 8.97
N PHE A 133 2.82 -8.36 8.52
CA PHE A 133 3.96 -7.98 9.33
C PHE A 133 3.93 -6.49 9.64
N VAL A 134 4.57 -6.09 10.74
CA VAL A 134 5.01 -4.71 10.94
C VAL A 134 6.53 -4.72 10.86
N TYR A 135 7.09 -3.86 10.00
CA TYR A 135 8.52 -3.72 9.80
C TYR A 135 8.96 -2.36 10.33
N GLN A 136 9.91 -2.33 11.27
CA GLN A 136 10.51 -1.08 11.69
C GLN A 136 11.69 -0.76 10.78
N GLU A 137 11.67 0.44 10.21
CA GLU A 137 12.69 0.92 9.29
C GLU A 137 14.11 0.75 9.85
N GLY A 138 14.97 0.11 9.07
CA GLY A 138 16.37 -0.18 9.42
C GLY A 138 16.60 -1.33 10.41
N MET A 139 15.55 -2.00 10.89
CA MET A 139 15.69 -3.07 11.89
C MET A 139 15.83 -4.45 11.25
N LYS A 140 16.52 -5.36 11.93
CA LYS A 140 16.60 -6.79 11.55
C LYS A 140 15.45 -7.64 12.10
N TRP A 141 14.32 -7.01 12.41
CA TRP A 141 13.18 -7.65 13.06
C TRP A 141 11.88 -7.22 12.39
N ILE A 142 10.95 -8.15 12.34
CA ILE A 142 9.56 -7.92 11.94
C ILE A 142 8.64 -8.40 13.06
N TYR A 143 7.43 -7.87 13.10
CA TYR A 143 6.44 -8.20 14.12
C TYR A 143 5.18 -8.80 13.50
N LEU A 144 4.69 -9.90 14.04
CA LEU A 144 3.46 -10.54 13.58
C LEU A 144 2.22 -9.71 13.95
N ARG A 145 1.35 -9.44 12.97
CA ARG A 145 0.05 -8.79 13.16
C ARG A 145 -1.08 -9.73 12.71
N ASN A 146 -2.16 -9.82 13.48
CA ASN A 146 -3.33 -10.70 13.22
C ASN A 146 -4.65 -9.94 12.99
N ASP A 147 -4.59 -8.61 12.97
CA ASP A 147 -5.64 -7.64 12.65
C ASP A 147 -5.07 -6.59 11.66
N PHE A 148 -4.30 -7.05 10.67
CA PHE A 148 -3.49 -6.18 9.81
C PHE A 148 -4.32 -5.17 9.01
N TYR A 149 -5.48 -5.57 8.48
CA TYR A 149 -6.42 -4.67 7.79
C TYR A 149 -6.96 -3.52 8.65
N CYS A 150 -6.74 -3.53 9.96
CA CYS A 150 -7.07 -2.40 10.85
C CYS A 150 -5.95 -1.34 10.93
N TRP A 151 -4.79 -1.60 10.30
CA TRP A 151 -3.56 -0.83 10.50
C TRP A 151 -3.02 -0.16 9.24
N SER A 152 -3.08 -0.84 8.11
CA SER A 152 -2.48 -0.38 6.86
C SER A 152 -3.52 -0.39 5.76
N ALA A 153 -3.45 0.59 4.85
CA ALA A 153 -4.31 0.58 3.67
C ALA A 153 -3.89 -0.45 2.62
N THR A 154 -2.66 -0.97 2.72
CA THR A 154 -2.07 -2.07 1.95
C THR A 154 -2.68 -3.44 2.33
N SER A 155 -4.00 -3.51 2.46
CA SER A 155 -4.65 -4.64 3.12
C SER A 155 -5.89 -5.19 2.41
N ASN A 156 -6.29 -4.61 1.28
CA ASN A 156 -7.47 -5.05 0.55
C ASN A 156 -7.24 -5.06 -0.95
N ILE A 157 -7.79 -6.07 -1.60
CA ILE A 157 -7.88 -6.22 -3.06
C ILE A 157 -9.35 -6.39 -3.37
N VAL A 158 -9.86 -5.66 -4.36
CA VAL A 158 -11.28 -5.72 -4.74
C VAL A 158 -11.40 -5.88 -6.25
N TRP A 159 -12.40 -6.64 -6.69
CA TRP A 159 -12.78 -6.69 -8.10
C TRP A 159 -13.61 -5.44 -8.46
N LEU A 160 -13.12 -4.63 -9.39
CA LEU A 160 -13.81 -3.44 -9.90
C LEU A 160 -14.23 -3.64 -11.35
N THR A 161 -15.47 -3.24 -11.63
CA THR A 161 -16.02 -3.12 -12.98
C THR A 161 -15.93 -1.68 -13.46
N GLU A 162 -16.20 -1.42 -14.74
CA GLU A 162 -16.23 -0.05 -15.27
C GLU A 162 -17.21 0.87 -14.52
N LYS A 163 -18.29 0.31 -13.96
CA LYS A 163 -19.30 1.05 -13.17
C LYS A 163 -18.80 1.45 -11.79
N ASP A 164 -17.81 0.73 -11.26
CA ASP A 164 -17.21 1.01 -9.96
C ASP A 164 -16.15 2.12 -10.04
N LEU A 165 -15.71 2.48 -11.26
CA LEU A 165 -14.65 3.45 -11.51
C LEU A 165 -15.20 4.85 -11.85
N PRO A 166 -14.59 5.94 -11.33
CA PRO A 166 -14.95 7.30 -11.72
C PRO A 166 -14.55 7.56 -13.18
N LYS A 167 -15.40 8.28 -13.92
CA LYS A 167 -15.14 8.65 -15.33
C LYS A 167 -14.06 9.74 -15.45
N SER A 168 -13.94 10.58 -14.43
CA SER A 168 -13.02 11.71 -14.33
C SER A 168 -12.90 12.17 -12.87
N MET A 169 -12.00 13.12 -12.61
CA MET A 169 -11.90 13.76 -11.29
C MET A 169 -13.18 14.51 -10.89
N GLU A 170 -13.98 14.95 -11.85
CA GLU A 170 -15.26 15.64 -11.64
C GLU A 170 -16.43 14.68 -11.35
N THR A 171 -16.21 13.36 -11.46
CA THR A 171 -17.28 12.38 -11.20
C THR A 171 -17.78 12.49 -9.76
N PRO A 172 -19.08 12.71 -9.50
CA PRO A 172 -19.62 12.78 -8.14
C PRO A 172 -19.38 11.51 -7.33
N ASP A 173 -19.20 11.66 -6.01
CA ASP A 173 -18.89 10.56 -5.08
C ASP A 173 -19.97 9.46 -5.03
N ASN A 174 -21.20 9.74 -5.44
CA ASN A 174 -22.29 8.76 -5.51
C ASN A 174 -22.36 7.99 -6.83
N GLU A 175 -21.46 8.24 -7.78
CA GLU A 175 -21.45 7.61 -9.12
C GLU A 175 -20.35 6.55 -9.31
N PHE A 176 -19.54 6.28 -8.30
CA PHE A 176 -18.49 5.25 -8.33
C PHE A 176 -18.29 4.63 -6.95
N PHE A 177 -17.38 3.65 -6.82
CA PHE A 177 -17.08 3.04 -5.54
C PHE A 177 -16.20 3.93 -4.66
N VAL A 178 -16.79 5.00 -4.11
CA VAL A 178 -16.09 6.03 -3.35
C VAL A 178 -15.41 5.51 -2.09
N ASP A 179 -15.92 4.48 -1.45
CA ASP A 179 -15.32 3.94 -0.21
C ASP A 179 -13.97 3.24 -0.46
N PHE A 180 -13.53 3.07 -1.71
CA PHE A 180 -12.29 2.37 -2.04
C PHE A 180 -11.04 2.97 -1.37
N TRP A 181 -11.02 4.28 -1.08
CA TRP A 181 -9.90 4.90 -0.36
C TRP A 181 -9.89 4.54 1.13
N GLU A 182 -11.00 4.10 1.74
CA GLU A 182 -11.13 3.91 3.18
C GLU A 182 -11.00 2.43 3.58
N HIS A 183 -9.75 1.97 3.71
CA HIS A 183 -9.41 0.57 3.93
C HIS A 183 -10.14 -0.12 5.09
N LEU A 184 -10.44 0.60 6.18
CA LEU A 184 -11.14 0.05 7.36
C LEU A 184 -12.59 -0.34 7.07
N LYS A 185 -13.23 0.32 6.10
CA LYS A 185 -14.63 0.06 5.73
C LYS A 185 -14.77 -1.07 4.72
N MET A 186 -13.71 -1.39 3.98
CA MET A 186 -13.77 -2.23 2.78
C MET A 186 -14.49 -3.56 3.01
N LYS A 187 -14.10 -4.31 4.05
CA LYS A 187 -14.73 -5.59 4.37
C LYS A 187 -16.24 -5.46 4.58
N LYS A 188 -16.67 -4.43 5.32
CA LYS A 188 -18.08 -4.19 5.64
C LYS A 188 -18.86 -3.71 4.42
N VAL A 189 -18.31 -2.78 3.64
CA VAL A 189 -19.01 -2.21 2.49
C VAL A 189 -19.16 -3.24 1.38
N CYS A 190 -18.11 -4.03 1.10
CA CYS A 190 -18.18 -5.12 0.13
C CYS A 190 -19.23 -6.19 0.51
N GLU A 191 -19.35 -6.53 1.80
CA GLU A 191 -20.41 -7.40 2.31
C GLU A 191 -21.81 -6.82 2.03
N GLN A 192 -22.02 -5.53 2.33
CA GLN A 192 -23.29 -4.83 2.11
C GLN A 192 -23.68 -4.74 0.63
N LEU A 193 -22.69 -4.71 -0.26
CA LEU A 193 -22.87 -4.74 -1.71
C LEU A 193 -23.08 -6.15 -2.28
N GLY A 194 -23.13 -7.19 -1.45
CA GLY A 194 -23.24 -8.58 -1.90
C GLY A 194 -21.97 -9.13 -2.58
N LYS A 195 -20.83 -8.45 -2.40
CA LYS A 195 -19.51 -8.81 -2.94
C LYS A 195 -18.51 -9.12 -1.81
N PRO A 196 -18.78 -10.07 -0.90
CA PRO A 196 -17.95 -10.28 0.28
C PRO A 196 -16.50 -10.63 -0.06
N LEU A 197 -15.54 -10.03 0.66
CA LEU A 197 -14.12 -10.29 0.50
C LEU A 197 -13.68 -11.54 1.27
N GLN A 198 -12.83 -12.35 0.66
CA GLN A 198 -12.24 -13.52 1.31
C GLN A 198 -11.02 -13.13 2.16
N ALA A 199 -10.67 -13.95 3.15
CA ALA A 199 -9.44 -13.74 3.91
C ALA A 199 -8.21 -14.15 3.08
N MET A 200 -7.21 -13.28 2.97
CA MET A 200 -5.92 -13.63 2.39
C MET A 200 -5.25 -14.75 3.21
N PRO A 201 -4.90 -15.91 2.60
CA PRO A 201 -4.49 -17.09 3.37
C PRO A 201 -3.05 -17.03 3.91
N PHE A 202 -2.24 -16.07 3.45
CA PHE A 202 -0.88 -15.84 3.93
C PHE A 202 -0.65 -14.37 4.31
N ARG A 203 0.49 -14.08 4.94
CA ARG A 203 0.89 -12.69 5.24
C ARG A 203 1.36 -12.05 3.95
N ALA A 204 0.47 -11.33 3.27
CA ALA A 204 0.75 -10.77 1.96
C ALA A 204 1.31 -9.35 2.00
N ALA A 205 1.31 -8.68 3.14
CA ALA A 205 1.82 -7.32 3.30
C ALA A 205 2.64 -7.12 4.57
N ALA A 206 3.51 -6.12 4.55
CA ALA A 206 4.20 -5.61 5.73
C ALA A 206 4.02 -4.09 5.82
N TYR A 207 3.57 -3.64 6.98
CA TYR A 207 3.37 -2.22 7.31
C TYR A 207 4.66 -1.62 7.86
N THR A 208 5.14 -0.54 7.26
CA THR A 208 6.40 0.09 7.69
C THR A 208 6.16 1.14 8.78
N ILE A 209 7.03 1.15 9.79
CA ILE A 209 7.00 2.11 10.90
C ILE A 209 8.39 2.65 11.21
N GLY A 210 8.47 3.67 12.07
CA GLY A 210 9.76 4.15 12.60
C GLY A 210 10.52 5.13 11.71
N HIS A 211 9.86 5.76 10.73
CA HIS A 211 10.39 6.88 9.96
C HIS A 211 9.64 8.18 10.27
N SER A 212 10.30 9.32 10.08
CA SER A 212 9.77 10.67 10.41
C SER A 212 8.64 11.15 9.50
N GLU A 213 8.45 10.48 8.37
CA GLU A 213 7.55 10.91 7.29
C GLU A 213 6.14 10.28 7.37
N SER A 214 5.90 9.38 8.32
CA SER A 214 4.61 8.71 8.50
C SER A 214 3.52 9.66 9.01
N ILE A 215 2.30 9.53 8.48
CA ILE A 215 1.13 10.33 8.91
C ILE A 215 0.77 10.01 10.35
N MET A 216 0.82 8.72 10.73
CA MET A 216 0.67 8.27 12.10
C MET A 216 2.06 7.95 12.64
N LEU A 217 2.52 8.71 13.64
CA LEU A 217 3.82 8.50 14.27
C LEU A 217 3.79 7.22 15.14
N HIS A 218 3.75 6.06 14.51
CA HIS A 218 3.91 4.77 15.16
C HIS A 218 5.41 4.51 15.34
N SER A 219 5.89 4.79 16.54
CA SER A 219 7.20 4.30 17.01
C SER A 219 6.98 3.28 18.10
N LEU A 220 7.65 2.13 18.01
CA LEU A 220 7.62 1.11 19.06
C LEU A 220 8.12 1.67 20.40
N ALA A 221 9.04 2.64 20.38
CA ALA A 221 9.56 3.31 21.57
C ALA A 221 8.50 4.15 22.31
N ASN A 222 7.46 4.61 21.61
CA ASN A 222 6.37 5.41 22.20
C ASN A 222 5.23 4.56 22.78
N TRP A 223 5.33 3.23 22.71
CA TRP A 223 4.25 2.31 23.11
C TRP A 223 4.42 1.80 24.54
N ARG A 224 4.09 2.65 25.51
CA ARG A 224 4.23 2.35 26.95
C ARG A 224 3.16 1.43 27.55
N SER A 225 2.18 0.96 26.78
CA SER A 225 1.14 0.09 27.35
C SER A 225 1.63 -1.35 27.49
N LEU A 226 1.35 -1.97 28.64
CA LEU A 226 1.75 -3.35 28.93
C LEU A 226 1.31 -4.33 27.83
N LYS A 227 0.08 -4.15 27.29
CA LYS A 227 -0.42 -4.96 26.17
C LYS A 227 0.45 -4.84 24.91
N LYS A 228 0.93 -3.63 24.59
CA LYS A 228 1.78 -3.39 23.41
C LYS A 228 3.20 -3.90 23.63
N LEU A 229 3.74 -3.78 24.84
CA LEU A 229 5.05 -4.34 25.18
C LEU A 229 5.04 -5.87 25.10
N ILE A 230 4.00 -6.52 25.66
CA ILE A 230 3.81 -7.98 25.52
C ILE A 230 3.72 -8.35 24.05
N TRP A 231 2.90 -7.64 23.26
CA TRP A 231 2.79 -7.90 21.83
C TRP A 231 4.14 -7.77 21.11
N GLN A 232 4.91 -6.71 21.35
CA GLN A 232 6.23 -6.52 20.75
C GLN A 232 7.13 -7.72 21.03
N THR A 233 7.19 -8.19 22.28
CA THR A 233 8.01 -9.34 22.66
C THR A 233 7.54 -10.63 22.01
N VAL A 234 6.24 -10.96 22.06
CA VAL A 234 5.74 -12.26 21.56
C VAL A 234 5.65 -12.32 20.03
N SER A 235 5.48 -11.17 19.38
CA SER A 235 5.30 -11.07 17.93
C SER A 235 6.60 -10.85 17.17
N ALA A 236 7.68 -10.43 17.83
CA ALA A 236 8.98 -10.22 17.21
C ALA A 236 9.51 -11.51 16.57
N ARG A 237 9.99 -11.39 15.34
CA ARG A 237 10.69 -12.44 14.60
C ARG A 237 11.92 -11.81 13.93
N PRO A 238 13.06 -12.51 13.90
CA PRO A 238 14.20 -12.03 13.13
C PRO A 238 13.80 -11.97 11.65
N LEU A 239 14.30 -10.95 10.96
CA LEU A 239 14.22 -10.88 9.51
C LEU A 239 15.10 -12.00 8.93
N THR A 240 14.52 -12.86 8.09
CA THR A 240 15.20 -14.03 7.52
C THR A 240 15.44 -13.81 6.03
N ALA A 241 16.30 -14.62 5.42
CA ALA A 241 16.47 -14.62 3.97
C ALA A 241 15.13 -14.82 3.24
N GLN A 242 14.29 -15.75 3.72
CA GLN A 242 12.95 -15.94 3.14
C GLN A 242 12.07 -14.69 3.22
N HIS A 243 12.12 -13.94 4.33
CA HIS A 243 11.37 -12.68 4.42
C HIS A 243 11.88 -11.65 3.41
N ILE A 244 13.21 -11.52 3.27
CA ILE A 244 13.85 -10.63 2.30
C ILE A 244 13.49 -11.05 0.88
N ASP A 245 13.48 -12.35 0.58
CA ASP A 245 13.11 -12.88 -0.72
C ASP A 245 11.63 -12.65 -1.03
N ASN A 246 10.76 -12.86 -0.05
CA ASN A 246 9.33 -12.73 -0.26
C ASN A 246 8.86 -11.28 -0.43
N PHE A 247 9.51 -10.31 0.21
CA PHE A 247 9.02 -8.92 0.26
C PHE A 247 9.97 -7.89 -0.36
N GLY A 248 11.26 -8.19 -0.45
CA GLY A 248 12.26 -7.21 -0.83
C GLY A 248 12.64 -6.22 0.26
N PHE A 249 12.64 -6.65 1.52
CA PHE A 249 13.22 -5.84 2.59
C PHE A 249 14.70 -5.55 2.28
N GLU A 250 15.05 -4.27 2.16
CA GLU A 250 16.44 -3.85 2.04
C GLU A 250 17.08 -3.80 3.43
N TYR A 251 18.17 -4.54 3.59
CA TYR A 251 19.03 -4.46 4.77
C TYR A 251 20.17 -3.48 4.47
N PHE A 252 20.22 -2.35 5.17
CA PHE A 252 21.34 -1.41 5.11
C PHE A 252 22.28 -1.63 6.30
N PRO A 253 23.36 -2.43 6.17
CA PRO A 253 24.36 -2.53 7.23
C PRO A 253 25.06 -1.19 7.52
N GLU A 254 25.09 -0.27 6.57
CA GLU A 254 25.93 0.95 6.63
C GLU A 254 25.32 2.10 7.46
N ILE A 255 24.02 2.07 7.78
CA ILE A 255 23.35 3.18 8.51
C ILE A 255 23.60 3.10 10.04
N ILE A 256 24.13 1.99 10.58
CA ILE A 256 24.35 1.82 12.03
C ILE A 256 25.79 2.19 12.45
N ALA A 257 26.74 2.35 11.51
CA ALA A 257 28.14 2.61 11.85
C ALA A 257 28.39 3.98 12.53
N ASN A 258 27.40 4.89 12.53
CA ASN A 258 27.53 6.23 13.12
C ASN A 258 26.58 6.50 14.31
N ALA A 259 26.05 5.44 14.94
CA ALA A 259 25.27 5.56 16.17
C ALA A 259 25.97 4.82 17.33
N HIS A 260 27.15 5.31 17.70
CA HIS A 260 27.82 5.03 18.97
C HIS A 260 28.27 6.34 19.61
#